data_AF-A0A2H0VE22-F1
#
_entry.id   AF-A0A2H0VE22-F1
#
_cell.length_a   1.000
_cell.length_b   1.000
_cell.length_c   1.000
_cell.angle_alpha   90.00
_cell.angle_beta   90.00
_cell.angle_gamma   90.00
#
_symmetry.space_group_name_H-M   'P 1'
#
loop_
_entity.id
_entity.type
_entity.pdbx_description
1 polymer ?
#
loop_
_entity_poly.entity_id
_entity_poly.type
_entity_poly.pdbx_seq_one_letter_code
_entity_poly.pdbx_strand_id
1 'polypeptide(L)'
;MGNTERFSSGVEAQPREWEILKHQILNNLPRAEQGLNIFGIKSFLKELGLPAKPLVVLDSKGVKALRDLALQFHYQEDFFSSVEFGGAFLSELDVCIVDRNWVEYNSPDKEWIEGVCVHELAHGTRSGYADEEAPPFWEEGFADYIRIRFLERQRQKPKQVPADLPRAGKHLASASLPRVRYRLPEKYGYKDAHNAAVFQISAAAGYGVELLCRRNPRLFPSLCRSRQTPSALAEVRREVDSVQPGLYEKLARLPLTEDAFMNGLGAILKAEESAVQAA
;
A
#
# COMPACT_ATOMS: atom_id res chain seq x y z
N MET A 1 -3.93 -24.19 11.24
CA MET A 1 -4.79 -23.34 12.07
C MET A 1 -4.13 -23.21 13.44
N GLY A 2 -3.15 -22.31 13.56
CA GLY A 2 -2.54 -21.96 14.83
C GLY A 2 -3.34 -20.82 15.45
N ASN A 3 -3.81 -21.00 16.69
CA ASN A 3 -4.39 -19.94 17.48
C ASN A 3 -3.30 -18.91 17.81
N THR A 4 -3.30 -17.77 17.13
CA THR A 4 -2.64 -16.56 17.63
C THR A 4 -3.55 -15.93 18.67
N GLU A 5 -3.30 -16.21 19.95
CA GLU A 5 -3.82 -15.40 21.05
C GLU A 5 -3.31 -13.97 20.86
N ARG A 6 -4.22 -13.06 20.47
CA ARG A 6 -3.89 -11.64 20.29
C ARG A 6 -3.83 -10.98 21.66
N PHE A 7 -2.63 -10.60 22.06
CA PHE A 7 -2.31 -9.88 23.29
C PHE A 7 -3.02 -8.52 23.33
N SER A 8 -3.68 -8.20 24.44
CA SER A 8 -4.45 -6.97 24.63
C SER A 8 -3.62 -5.87 25.29
N SER A 9 -3.53 -4.69 24.66
CA SER A 9 -3.35 -3.30 25.13
C SER A 9 -2.41 -2.90 26.29
N GLY A 10 -1.72 -3.84 26.94
CA GLY A 10 -0.47 -3.51 27.60
C GLY A 10 0.56 -3.32 26.51
N VAL A 11 1.23 -2.16 26.45
CA VAL A 11 2.47 -2.04 25.68
C VAL A 11 3.50 -2.94 26.39
N GLU A 12 3.39 -4.25 26.18
CA GLU A 12 4.46 -5.17 26.54
C GLU A 12 5.68 -4.67 25.80
N ALA A 13 6.73 -4.39 26.57
CA ALA A 13 7.99 -3.97 26.00
C ALA A 13 8.35 -4.97 24.89
N GLN A 14 8.65 -4.45 23.69
CA GLN A 14 9.04 -5.30 22.58
C GLN A 14 10.12 -6.29 23.07
N PRO A 15 10.03 -7.58 22.71
CA PRO A 15 11.04 -8.54 23.06
C PRO A 15 12.42 -7.97 22.71
N ARG A 16 13.38 -8.03 23.64
CA ARG A 16 14.74 -7.51 23.42
C ARG A 16 15.36 -8.03 22.12
N GLU A 17 14.99 -9.26 21.75
CA GLU A 17 15.38 -9.92 20.51
C GLU A 17 14.92 -9.16 19.26
N TRP A 18 13.74 -8.55 19.27
CA TRP A 18 13.22 -7.76 18.15
C TRP A 18 13.99 -6.45 17.97
N GLU A 19 14.38 -5.79 19.06
CA GLU A 19 15.25 -4.61 18.98
C GLU A 19 16.64 -4.97 18.43
N ILE A 20 17.18 -6.13 18.81
CA ILE A 20 18.43 -6.64 18.24
C ILE A 20 18.25 -6.92 16.74
N LEU A 21 17.18 -7.63 16.35
CA LEU A 21 16.88 -7.94 14.95
C LEU A 21 16.72 -6.66 14.12
N LYS A 22 15.94 -5.69 14.61
CA LYS A 22 15.79 -4.37 13.99
C LYS A 22 17.14 -3.69 13.80
N HIS A 23 18.00 -3.68 14.82
CA HIS A 23 19.33 -3.11 14.72
C HIS A 23 20.18 -3.84 13.66
N GLN A 24 20.11 -5.18 13.57
CA GLN A 24 20.80 -5.96 12.55
C GLN A 24 20.30 -5.62 11.14
N ILE A 25 18.98 -5.55 10.94
CA ILE A 25 18.35 -5.16 9.68
C ILE A 25 18.82 -3.77 9.24
N LEU A 26 18.83 -2.81 10.17
CA LEU A 26 19.14 -1.43 9.86
C LEU A 26 20.63 -1.19 9.58
N ASN A 27 21.54 -1.88 10.28
CA ASN A 27 22.96 -1.55 10.22
C ASN A 27 23.79 -2.53 9.41
N ASN A 28 23.35 -3.78 9.25
CA ASN A 28 24.21 -4.85 8.75
C ASN A 28 23.76 -5.43 7.41
N LEU A 29 22.52 -5.19 6.97
CA LEU A 29 22.07 -5.67 5.67
C LEU A 29 22.66 -4.85 4.51
N PRO A 30 23.12 -5.50 3.42
CA PRO A 30 23.51 -4.84 2.19
C PRO A 30 22.37 -3.98 1.63
N ARG A 31 22.63 -2.68 1.41
CA ARG A 31 21.64 -1.74 0.87
C ARG A 31 21.73 -1.63 -0.64
N ALA A 32 20.58 -1.60 -1.32
CA ALA A 32 20.45 -1.44 -2.76
C ALA A 32 19.78 -0.11 -3.15
N GLU A 33 20.03 0.95 -2.38
CA GLU A 33 19.40 2.26 -2.54
C GLU A 33 20.03 3.13 -3.66
N GLN A 34 21.19 2.72 -4.20
CA GLN A 34 21.91 3.49 -5.22
C GLN A 34 21.05 3.75 -6.46
N GLY A 35 20.95 5.03 -6.86
CA GLY A 35 20.17 5.47 -8.01
C GLY A 35 18.69 5.79 -7.73
N LEU A 36 18.20 5.49 -6.52
CA LEU A 36 16.85 5.84 -6.08
C LEU A 36 16.81 7.22 -5.40
N ASN A 37 15.70 7.94 -5.59
CA ASN A 37 15.45 9.24 -4.96
C ASN A 37 14.95 9.10 -3.50
N ILE A 38 15.73 8.47 -2.64
CA ILE A 38 15.37 8.25 -1.22
C ILE A 38 15.08 9.57 -0.49
N PHE A 39 15.83 10.63 -0.80
CA PHE A 39 15.59 11.96 -0.26
C PHE A 39 14.22 12.52 -0.67
N GLY A 40 13.88 12.43 -1.97
CA GLY A 40 12.59 12.89 -2.49
C GLY A 40 11.40 12.13 -1.91
N ILE A 41 11.53 10.81 -1.71
CA ILE A 41 10.53 9.96 -1.04
C ILE A 41 10.26 10.46 0.38
N LYS A 42 11.33 10.64 1.19
CA LYS A 42 11.20 11.12 2.58
C LYS A 42 10.67 12.56 2.65
N SER A 43 11.11 13.44 1.76
CA SER A 43 10.61 14.81 1.67
C SER A 43 9.12 14.84 1.34
N PHE A 44 8.66 14.00 0.41
CA PHE A 44 7.25 13.90 0.05
C PHE A 44 6.37 13.51 1.24
N LEU A 45 6.74 12.47 1.99
CA LEU A 45 5.97 12.08 3.18
C LEU A 45 5.97 13.17 4.25
N LYS A 46 7.13 13.81 4.48
CA LYS A 46 7.25 14.93 5.42
C LYS A 46 6.35 16.11 5.05
N GLU A 47 6.25 16.45 3.78
CA GLU A 47 5.36 17.52 3.29
C GLU A 47 3.88 17.20 3.49
N LEU A 48 3.50 15.92 3.46
CA LEU A 48 2.17 15.45 3.84
C LEU A 48 1.95 15.40 5.36
N GLY A 49 2.97 15.76 6.15
CA GLY A 49 2.96 15.64 7.60
C GLY A 49 3.02 14.21 8.09
N LEU A 50 3.40 13.23 7.25
CA LEU A 50 3.42 11.82 7.59
C LEU A 50 4.81 11.38 8.11
N PRO A 51 4.90 10.63 9.23
CA PRO A 51 6.17 10.14 9.72
C PRO A 51 6.70 9.05 8.79
N ALA A 52 7.95 9.16 8.36
CA ALA A 52 8.62 8.13 7.59
C ALA A 52 9.37 7.20 8.53
N LYS A 53 9.07 5.90 8.44
CA LYS A 53 9.83 4.85 9.15
C LYS A 53 11.16 4.59 8.46
N PRO A 54 12.10 3.91 9.13
CA PRO A 54 13.29 3.38 8.47
C PRO A 54 12.91 2.54 7.24
N LEU A 55 13.53 2.83 6.10
CA LEU A 55 13.38 2.10 4.85
C LEU A 55 14.66 1.32 4.58
N VAL A 56 14.53 0.08 4.12
CA VAL A 56 15.60 -0.78 3.68
C VAL A 56 15.28 -1.32 2.30
N VAL A 57 16.03 -0.88 1.29
CA VAL A 57 15.94 -1.45 -0.06
C VAL A 57 17.04 -2.50 -0.21
N LEU A 58 16.67 -3.72 -0.59
CA LEU A 58 17.55 -4.88 -0.65
C LEU A 58 17.67 -5.40 -2.08
N ASP A 59 18.83 -5.93 -2.44
CA ASP A 59 19.00 -6.80 -3.61
C ASP A 59 18.87 -8.28 -3.20
N SER A 60 19.08 -9.21 -4.14
CA SER A 60 19.08 -10.66 -3.84
C SER A 60 19.98 -11.09 -2.69
N LYS A 61 21.15 -10.44 -2.50
CA LYS A 61 22.05 -10.77 -1.39
C LYS A 61 21.49 -10.26 -0.07
N GLY A 62 20.94 -9.04 -0.08
CA GLY A 62 20.25 -8.45 1.06
C GLY A 62 19.02 -9.26 1.49
N VAL A 63 18.20 -9.70 0.54
CA VAL A 63 17.00 -10.53 0.83
C VAL A 63 17.40 -11.88 1.41
N LYS A 64 18.45 -12.52 0.88
CA LYS A 64 18.98 -13.76 1.46
C LYS A 64 19.44 -13.54 2.91
N ALA A 65 20.23 -12.49 3.17
CA ALA A 65 20.70 -12.17 4.51
C ALA A 65 19.55 -11.83 5.48
N LEU A 66 18.49 -11.16 5.01
CA LEU A 66 17.28 -10.92 5.79
C LEU A 66 16.58 -12.24 6.16
N ARG A 67 16.45 -13.19 5.22
CA ARG A 67 15.90 -14.53 5.48
C ARG A 67 16.70 -15.27 6.54
N ASP A 68 18.03 -15.27 6.42
CA ASP A 68 18.93 -15.91 7.37
C ASP A 68 18.78 -15.29 8.79
N LEU A 69 18.66 -13.96 8.88
CA LEU A 69 18.37 -13.27 10.14
C LEU A 69 16.98 -13.60 10.68
N ALA A 70 15.94 -13.60 9.85
CA ALA A 70 14.59 -13.90 10.28
C ALA A 70 14.50 -15.32 10.89
N LEU A 71 15.14 -16.32 10.25
CA LEU A 71 15.26 -17.69 10.76
C LEU A 71 16.03 -17.75 12.08
N GLN A 72 17.14 -17.02 12.21
CA GLN A 72 17.93 -16.99 13.44
C GLN A 72 17.12 -16.47 14.64
N PHE A 73 16.19 -15.53 14.41
CA PHE A 73 15.37 -14.91 15.45
C PHE A 73 13.96 -15.50 15.55
N HIS A 74 13.65 -16.58 14.82
CA HIS A 74 12.32 -17.18 14.73
C HIS A 74 11.21 -16.17 14.39
N TYR A 75 11.54 -15.15 13.60
CA TYR A 75 10.64 -14.06 13.23
C TYR A 75 9.98 -14.35 11.89
N GLN A 76 8.65 -14.56 11.90
CA GLN A 76 7.81 -14.73 10.70
C GLN A 76 8.44 -15.66 9.64
N GLU A 77 8.93 -16.83 10.06
CA GLU A 77 9.65 -17.76 9.18
C GLU A 77 8.87 -18.10 7.90
N ASP A 78 7.54 -18.28 8.01
CA ASP A 78 6.66 -18.55 6.88
C ASP A 78 6.58 -17.40 5.88
N PHE A 79 6.57 -16.14 6.35
CA PHE A 79 6.48 -14.97 5.48
C PHE A 79 7.71 -14.86 4.58
N PHE A 80 8.90 -14.98 5.16
CA PHE A 80 10.15 -14.83 4.43
C PHE A 80 10.56 -16.07 3.62
N SER A 81 10.06 -17.26 3.99
CA SER A 81 10.36 -18.52 3.30
C SER A 81 9.46 -18.79 2.09
N SER A 82 8.20 -18.32 2.11
CA SER A 82 7.19 -18.73 1.13
C SER A 82 6.90 -17.72 0.03
N VAL A 83 7.33 -16.45 0.17
CA VAL A 83 6.82 -15.37 -0.69
C VAL A 83 7.94 -14.64 -1.43
N GLU A 84 7.74 -14.53 -2.74
CA GLU A 84 8.30 -13.44 -3.54
C GLU A 84 7.54 -12.16 -3.17
N PHE A 85 8.13 -11.28 -2.36
CA PHE A 85 7.48 -10.04 -1.94
C PHE A 85 8.17 -8.84 -2.60
N GLY A 86 7.40 -7.87 -3.10
CA GLY A 86 7.96 -6.61 -3.62
C GLY A 86 8.35 -5.64 -2.52
N GLY A 87 7.63 -5.67 -1.41
CA GLY A 87 7.88 -4.87 -0.21
C GLY A 87 7.01 -5.33 0.95
N ALA A 88 7.36 -4.87 2.15
CA ALA A 88 6.58 -5.07 3.35
C ALA A 88 6.91 -4.01 4.41
N PHE A 89 5.89 -3.55 5.13
CA PHE A 89 6.08 -2.90 6.43
C PHE A 89 6.00 -3.93 7.56
N LEU A 90 7.12 -4.11 8.26
CA LEU A 90 7.23 -4.99 9.43
C LEU A 90 6.80 -4.19 10.67
N SER A 91 5.54 -4.27 11.04
CA SER A 91 4.94 -3.46 12.11
C SER A 91 5.59 -3.71 13.47
N GLU A 92 5.99 -4.95 13.75
CA GLU A 92 6.67 -5.35 14.99
C GLU A 92 8.05 -4.72 15.11
N LEU A 93 8.74 -4.51 13.98
CA LEU A 93 10.09 -3.92 13.97
C LEU A 93 10.06 -2.42 13.69
N ASP A 94 8.93 -1.90 13.23
CA ASP A 94 8.76 -0.53 12.74
C ASP A 94 9.75 -0.21 11.60
N VAL A 95 9.87 -1.13 10.64
CA VAL A 95 10.81 -1.05 9.50
C VAL A 95 10.09 -1.39 8.19
N CYS A 96 10.31 -0.59 7.15
CA CYS A 96 9.87 -0.89 5.78
C CYS A 96 11.00 -1.58 5.01
N ILE A 97 10.68 -2.66 4.31
CA ILE A 97 11.62 -3.41 3.47
C ILE A 97 11.08 -3.47 2.04
N VAL A 98 11.96 -3.31 1.04
CA VAL A 98 11.63 -3.45 -0.38
C VAL A 98 12.65 -4.36 -1.04
N ASP A 99 12.17 -5.39 -1.76
CA ASP A 99 13.01 -6.23 -2.61
C ASP A 99 13.14 -5.58 -3.99
N ARG A 100 14.28 -4.95 -4.23
CA ARG A 100 14.58 -4.28 -5.49
C ARG A 100 14.57 -5.25 -6.67
N ASN A 101 15.08 -6.47 -6.50
CA ASN A 101 15.21 -7.41 -7.59
C ASN A 101 13.86 -7.93 -8.04
N TRP A 102 12.96 -8.22 -7.10
CA TRP A 102 11.58 -8.58 -7.43
C TRP A 102 10.89 -7.44 -8.16
N VAL A 103 11.06 -6.21 -7.67
CA VAL A 103 10.43 -5.04 -8.30
C VAL A 103 11.00 -4.78 -9.70
N GLU A 104 12.32 -4.88 -9.90
CA GLU A 104 12.99 -4.72 -11.20
C GLU A 104 12.61 -5.83 -12.19
N TYR A 105 12.43 -7.07 -11.71
CA TYR A 105 11.93 -8.18 -12.52
C TYR A 105 10.53 -7.87 -13.07
N ASN A 106 9.68 -7.26 -12.25
CA ASN A 106 8.35 -6.85 -12.64
C ASN A 106 8.35 -5.54 -13.46
N SER A 107 9.25 -4.60 -13.21
CA SER A 107 9.40 -3.39 -14.03
C SER A 107 10.78 -2.76 -13.84
N PRO A 108 11.57 -2.55 -14.90
CA PRO A 108 12.90 -1.95 -14.77
C PRO A 108 12.87 -0.43 -14.50
N ASP A 109 11.68 0.18 -14.53
CA ASP A 109 11.52 1.60 -14.33
C ASP A 109 11.82 1.99 -12.87
N LYS A 110 12.89 2.75 -12.64
CA LYS A 110 13.24 3.20 -11.28
C LYS A 110 12.11 3.91 -10.53
N GLU A 111 11.25 4.63 -11.27
CA GLU A 111 10.07 5.31 -10.70
C GLU A 111 9.12 4.29 -10.06
N TRP A 112 9.01 3.10 -10.62
CA TRP A 112 8.21 2.02 -10.06
C TRP A 112 8.75 1.58 -8.69
N ILE A 113 10.07 1.37 -8.58
CA ILE A 113 10.73 1.01 -7.31
C ILE A 113 10.53 2.11 -6.26
N GLU A 114 10.70 3.37 -6.65
CA GLU A 114 10.45 4.50 -5.75
C GLU A 114 8.98 4.57 -5.32
N GLY A 115 8.05 4.24 -6.21
CA GLY A 115 6.62 4.12 -5.91
C GLY A 115 6.32 3.01 -4.90
N VAL A 116 6.94 1.83 -5.04
CA VAL A 116 6.82 0.74 -4.06
C VAL A 116 7.39 1.17 -2.71
N CYS A 117 8.54 1.86 -2.67
CA CYS A 117 9.08 2.41 -1.42
C CYS A 117 8.09 3.35 -0.71
N VAL A 118 7.38 4.19 -1.47
CA VAL A 118 6.36 5.11 -0.92
C VAL A 118 5.15 4.35 -0.40
N HIS A 119 4.70 3.31 -1.12
CA HIS A 119 3.61 2.43 -0.70
C HIS A 119 3.92 1.78 0.65
N GLU A 120 5.07 1.12 0.80
CA GLU A 120 5.46 0.49 2.06
C GLU A 120 5.63 1.49 3.20
N LEU A 121 6.24 2.64 2.92
CA LEU A 121 6.38 3.70 3.91
C LEU A 121 5.02 4.24 4.36
N ALA A 122 4.02 4.28 3.46
CA ALA A 122 2.67 4.72 3.80
C ALA A 122 2.01 3.77 4.83
N HIS A 123 2.24 2.46 4.74
CA HIS A 123 1.85 1.53 5.81
C HIS A 123 2.51 1.89 7.15
N GLY A 124 3.80 2.19 7.12
CA GLY A 124 4.56 2.62 8.30
C GLY A 124 4.12 3.95 8.93
N THR A 125 3.28 4.75 8.28
CA THR A 125 2.85 6.05 8.83
C THR A 125 1.91 5.93 10.03
N ARG A 126 1.36 4.75 10.32
CA ARG A 126 0.42 4.54 11.43
C ARG A 126 1.17 4.49 12.76
N SER A 127 0.84 5.37 13.71
CA SER A 127 1.49 5.40 15.03
C SER A 127 0.78 4.50 16.04
N GLY A 128 1.46 3.45 16.53
CA GLY A 128 1.38 2.94 17.91
C GLY A 128 0.06 2.37 18.46
N TYR A 129 -1.07 2.45 17.76
CA TYR A 129 -2.34 1.84 18.19
C TYR A 129 -2.57 0.51 17.49
N ALA A 130 -1.59 -0.38 17.64
CA ALA A 130 -1.40 -1.63 16.89
C ALA A 130 -2.51 -2.69 17.11
N ASP A 131 -3.40 -2.48 18.08
CA ASP A 131 -4.36 -3.51 18.51
C ASP A 131 -5.50 -3.75 17.51
N GLU A 132 -5.76 -2.80 16.59
CA GLU A 132 -6.75 -2.99 15.52
C GLU A 132 -6.09 -2.88 14.14
N GLU A 133 -5.97 -4.02 13.45
CA GLU A 133 -5.58 -4.06 12.04
C GLU A 133 -6.48 -3.10 11.25
N ALA A 134 -5.84 -2.20 10.48
CA ALA A 134 -6.61 -1.30 9.63
C ALA A 134 -7.35 -2.16 8.60
N PRO A 135 -8.62 -1.86 8.32
CA PRO A 135 -9.35 -2.58 7.29
C PRO A 135 -8.57 -2.61 5.96
N PRO A 136 -8.43 -3.77 5.29
CA PRO A 136 -7.57 -3.91 4.12
C PRO A 136 -7.82 -2.86 3.03
N PHE A 137 -9.08 -2.55 2.72
CA PHE A 137 -9.41 -1.55 1.72
C PHE A 137 -8.86 -0.15 2.06
N TRP A 138 -8.92 0.24 3.34
CA TRP A 138 -8.45 1.55 3.79
C TRP A 138 -6.93 1.61 3.89
N GLU A 139 -6.30 0.54 4.37
CA GLU A 139 -4.84 0.46 4.51
C GLU A 139 -4.15 0.46 3.15
N GLU A 140 -4.52 -0.47 2.28
CA GLU A 140 -4.00 -0.60 0.92
C GLU A 140 -4.40 0.59 0.05
N GLY A 141 -5.65 1.04 0.17
CA GLY A 141 -6.14 2.19 -0.59
C GLY A 141 -5.41 3.48 -0.24
N PHE A 142 -5.07 3.70 1.04
CA PHE A 142 -4.23 4.82 1.44
C PHE A 142 -2.82 4.67 0.87
N ALA A 143 -2.18 3.51 1.03
CA ALA A 143 -0.81 3.28 0.57
C ALA A 143 -0.67 3.50 -0.94
N ASP A 144 -1.57 2.95 -1.74
CA ASP A 144 -1.56 3.13 -3.19
C ASP A 144 -1.93 4.54 -3.63
N TYR A 145 -2.86 5.20 -2.94
CA TYR A 145 -3.15 6.60 -3.27
C TYR A 145 -1.93 7.51 -3.00
N ILE A 146 -1.21 7.29 -1.89
CA ILE A 146 0.00 8.05 -1.56
C ILE A 146 1.13 7.77 -2.58
N ARG A 147 1.33 6.51 -2.98
CA ARG A 147 2.23 6.11 -4.07
C ARG A 147 1.95 6.90 -5.35
N ILE A 148 0.70 6.98 -5.76
CA ILE A 148 0.32 7.64 -7.01
C ILE A 148 0.55 9.14 -6.96
N ARG A 149 0.22 9.78 -5.84
CA ARG A 149 0.51 11.21 -5.65
C ARG A 149 2.01 11.51 -5.71
N PHE A 150 2.86 10.62 -5.21
CA PHE A 150 4.30 10.75 -5.37
C PHE A 150 4.73 10.66 -6.84
N LEU A 151 4.26 9.65 -7.57
CA LEU A 151 4.61 9.47 -8.98
C LEU A 151 4.13 10.63 -9.85
N GLU A 152 2.93 11.15 -9.62
CA GLU A 152 2.42 12.35 -10.29
C GLU A 152 3.31 13.57 -10.01
N ARG A 153 3.76 13.73 -8.75
CA ARG A 153 4.69 14.79 -8.36
C ARG A 153 6.06 14.64 -9.03
N GLN A 154 6.58 13.44 -9.23
CA GLN A 154 7.86 13.23 -9.93
C GLN A 154 7.75 13.56 -11.41
N ARG A 155 6.61 13.20 -12.03
CA ARG A 155 6.46 13.32 -13.48
C ARG A 155 6.41 14.76 -13.96
N GLN A 156 5.92 15.73 -13.17
CA GLN A 156 5.79 17.21 -13.37
C GLN A 156 5.44 17.76 -14.77
N LYS A 157 5.29 16.90 -15.78
CA LYS A 157 4.74 17.12 -17.11
C LYS A 157 4.09 15.78 -17.49
N PRO A 158 2.77 15.72 -17.64
CA PRO A 158 2.12 14.50 -18.10
C PRO A 158 2.70 14.16 -19.48
N LYS A 159 3.45 13.06 -19.59
CA LYS A 159 3.60 12.42 -20.89
C LYS A 159 2.19 11.94 -21.25
N GLN A 160 1.54 12.63 -22.16
CA GLN A 160 0.34 12.12 -22.81
C GLN A 160 0.76 10.86 -23.56
N VAL A 161 0.45 9.70 -22.98
CA VAL A 161 0.54 8.43 -23.67
C VAL A 161 -0.82 8.20 -24.33
N PRO A 162 -0.88 7.84 -25.62
CA PRO A 162 -2.14 7.53 -26.28
C PRO A 162 -2.92 6.47 -25.51
N ALA A 163 -4.23 6.69 -25.35
CA ALA A 163 -5.16 5.84 -24.60
C ALA A 163 -5.40 4.44 -25.21
N ASP A 164 -4.64 4.06 -26.23
CA ASP A 164 -4.72 2.75 -26.88
C ASP A 164 -3.76 1.77 -26.20
N LEU A 165 -3.98 1.55 -24.90
CA LEU A 165 -3.37 0.41 -24.22
C LEU A 165 -4.18 -0.85 -24.56
N PRO A 166 -3.53 -1.91 -25.08
CA PRO A 166 -4.22 -3.18 -25.33
C PRO A 166 -4.78 -3.73 -24.02
N ARG A 167 -6.04 -4.17 -24.09
CA ARG A 167 -6.78 -4.80 -22.98
C ARG A 167 -5.92 -5.85 -22.29
N ALA A 168 -5.78 -5.73 -20.98
CA ALA A 168 -5.33 -6.83 -20.14
C ALA A 168 -6.27 -8.04 -20.29
N GLY A 169 -5.69 -9.21 -20.59
CA GLY A 169 -6.27 -10.50 -20.27
C GLY A 169 -6.41 -11.48 -21.42
N LYS A 170 -5.34 -12.23 -21.70
CA LYS A 170 -5.45 -13.65 -22.06
C LYS A 170 -4.52 -14.46 -21.17
N HIS A 171 -4.87 -14.60 -19.89
CA HIS A 171 -4.56 -15.74 -19.04
C HIS A 171 -5.34 -15.56 -17.73
N LEU A 172 -6.61 -15.99 -17.72
CA LEU A 172 -7.38 -16.41 -16.54
C LEU A 172 -8.70 -16.96 -17.07
N ALA A 173 -8.64 -18.22 -17.49
CA ALA A 173 -9.81 -19.03 -17.76
C ALA A 173 -10.37 -19.51 -16.42
N SER A 174 -11.56 -19.06 -16.04
CA SER A 174 -12.54 -19.80 -15.22
C SER A 174 -13.78 -18.93 -14.89
N ALA A 175 -14.94 -19.52 -15.19
CA ALA A 175 -16.31 -19.36 -14.65
C ALA A 175 -16.86 -17.99 -14.16
N SER A 176 -17.76 -17.43 -14.99
CA SER A 176 -19.10 -16.93 -14.63
C SER A 176 -19.33 -16.11 -13.35
N LEU A 177 -18.91 -14.85 -13.35
CA LEU A 177 -19.62 -13.75 -12.69
C LEU A 177 -19.85 -12.63 -13.72
N PRO A 178 -20.91 -11.81 -13.63
CA PRO A 178 -21.11 -10.67 -14.54
C PRO A 178 -19.97 -9.68 -14.31
N ARG A 179 -18.96 -9.74 -15.19
CA ARG A 179 -17.71 -8.97 -15.14
C ARG A 179 -17.97 -7.49 -15.44
N VAL A 180 -18.49 -6.73 -14.49
CA VAL A 180 -18.30 -5.27 -14.50
C VAL A 180 -16.82 -5.02 -14.16
N ARG A 181 -15.95 -5.15 -15.17
CA ARG A 181 -14.53 -4.79 -15.03
C ARG A 181 -14.43 -3.28 -15.20
N TYR A 182 -14.34 -2.56 -14.08
CA TYR A 182 -14.00 -1.14 -14.09
C TYR A 182 -12.62 -0.94 -14.72
N ARG A 183 -12.44 0.13 -15.49
CA ARG A 183 -11.13 0.51 -16.02
C ARG A 183 -10.39 1.29 -14.95
N LEU A 184 -9.20 0.83 -14.57
CA LEU A 184 -8.30 1.59 -13.72
C LEU A 184 -7.51 2.61 -14.55
N PRO A 185 -7.22 3.81 -14.02
CA PRO A 185 -6.35 4.76 -14.68
C PRO A 185 -4.94 4.20 -14.86
N GLU A 186 -4.30 4.49 -16.00
CA GLU A 186 -2.95 4.00 -16.34
C GLU A 186 -1.92 4.31 -15.24
N LYS A 187 -2.06 5.45 -14.55
CA LYS A 187 -1.14 5.84 -13.47
C LYS A 187 -1.04 4.80 -12.35
N TYR A 188 -2.08 4.00 -12.12
CA TYR A 188 -2.08 2.93 -11.11
C TYR A 188 -1.36 1.66 -11.55
N GLY A 189 -1.11 1.50 -12.85
CA GLY A 189 -0.39 0.38 -13.42
C GLY A 189 1.08 0.69 -13.66
N TYR A 190 1.80 -0.37 -13.99
CA TYR A 190 3.17 -0.32 -14.50
C TYR A 190 3.29 -1.20 -15.74
N LYS A 191 4.41 -1.08 -16.44
CA LYS A 191 4.71 -1.93 -17.58
C LYS A 191 5.64 -3.05 -17.16
N ASP A 192 5.26 -4.28 -17.48
CA ASP A 192 6.11 -5.44 -17.21
C ASP A 192 7.29 -5.56 -18.18
N ALA A 193 8.12 -6.58 -18.00
CA ALA A 193 9.23 -6.91 -18.89
C ALA A 193 8.79 -7.15 -20.36
N HIS A 194 7.49 -7.39 -20.60
CA HIS A 194 6.87 -7.56 -21.92
C HIS A 194 6.11 -6.32 -22.39
N ASN A 195 6.25 -5.19 -21.70
CA ASN A 195 5.57 -3.92 -21.97
C ASN A 195 4.03 -4.02 -21.87
N ALA A 196 3.52 -5.03 -21.15
CA ALA A 196 2.10 -5.16 -20.82
C ALA A 196 1.76 -4.35 -19.57
N ALA A 197 0.58 -3.73 -19.55
CA ALA A 197 0.10 -3.00 -18.38
C ALA A 197 -0.35 -3.98 -17.29
N VAL A 198 0.28 -3.89 -16.12
CA VAL A 198 -0.01 -4.70 -14.93
C VAL A 198 -0.42 -3.78 -13.78
N PHE A 199 -1.34 -4.25 -12.95
CA PHE A 199 -1.83 -3.52 -11.78
C PHE A 199 -1.57 -4.36 -10.54
N GLN A 200 -1.18 -3.70 -9.45
CA GLN A 200 -1.18 -4.33 -8.13
C GLN A 200 -2.60 -4.61 -7.67
N ILE A 201 -2.78 -5.62 -6.83
CA ILE A 201 -4.09 -5.99 -6.28
C ILE A 201 -4.79 -4.79 -5.62
N SER A 202 -4.04 -3.95 -4.92
CA SER A 202 -4.48 -2.75 -4.19
C SER A 202 -4.79 -1.53 -5.07
N ALA A 203 -4.49 -1.58 -6.37
CA ALA A 203 -4.71 -0.46 -7.29
C ALA A 203 -6.17 0.00 -7.33
N ALA A 204 -7.11 -0.94 -7.25
CA ALA A 204 -8.54 -0.62 -7.22
C ALA A 204 -8.95 0.12 -5.94
N ALA A 205 -8.41 -0.29 -4.78
CA ALA A 205 -8.64 0.41 -3.52
C ALA A 205 -8.04 1.82 -3.55
N GLY A 206 -6.81 1.96 -4.06
CA GLY A 206 -6.14 3.24 -4.19
C GLY A 206 -6.90 4.22 -5.10
N TYR A 207 -7.44 3.73 -6.21
CA TYR A 207 -8.27 4.55 -7.09
C TYR A 207 -9.61 4.92 -6.44
N GLY A 208 -10.22 4.00 -5.69
CA GLY A 208 -11.41 4.30 -4.89
C GLY A 208 -11.18 5.43 -3.89
N VAL A 209 -10.05 5.41 -3.18
CA VAL A 209 -9.67 6.49 -2.25
C VAL A 209 -9.45 7.82 -2.98
N GLU A 210 -8.83 7.82 -4.16
CA GLU A 210 -8.70 9.03 -4.98
C GLU A 210 -10.06 9.64 -5.34
N LEU A 211 -11.02 8.83 -5.81
CA LEU A 211 -12.37 9.29 -6.16
C LEU A 211 -13.07 9.90 -4.96
N LEU A 212 -13.03 9.23 -3.81
CA LEU A 212 -13.60 9.76 -2.57
C LEU A 212 -12.95 11.09 -2.16
N CYS A 213 -11.63 11.22 -2.28
CA CYS A 213 -10.91 12.48 -1.98
C CYS A 213 -11.25 13.59 -2.98
N ARG A 214 -11.52 13.25 -4.23
CA ARG A 214 -11.97 14.21 -5.25
C ARG A 214 -13.38 14.72 -4.94
N ARG A 215 -14.27 13.81 -4.54
CA ARG A 215 -15.64 14.15 -4.16
C ARG A 215 -15.70 14.97 -2.88
N ASN A 216 -14.88 14.62 -1.90
CA ASN A 216 -14.78 15.31 -0.62
C ASN A 216 -13.32 15.69 -0.32
N PRO A 217 -12.89 16.93 -0.66
CA PRO A 217 -11.51 17.38 -0.45
C PRO A 217 -11.04 17.39 1.01
N ARG A 218 -11.95 17.34 1.98
CA ARG A 218 -11.61 17.25 3.41
C ARG A 218 -11.13 15.85 3.82
N LEU A 219 -11.48 14.83 3.04
CA LEU A 219 -11.15 13.43 3.35
C LEU A 219 -9.64 13.20 3.38
N PHE A 220 -8.87 13.74 2.42
CA PHE A 220 -7.44 13.48 2.38
C PHE A 220 -6.68 14.00 3.61
N PRO A 221 -6.84 15.27 4.04
CA PRO A 221 -6.27 15.72 5.31
C PRO A 221 -6.69 14.86 6.50
N SER A 222 -7.95 14.40 6.55
CA SER A 222 -8.44 13.52 7.62
C SER A 222 -7.77 12.14 7.59
N LEU A 223 -7.56 11.55 6.41
CA LEU A 223 -6.81 10.30 6.24
C LEU A 223 -5.36 10.44 6.73
N CYS A 224 -4.68 11.55 6.40
CA CYS A 224 -3.32 11.79 6.89
C CYS A 224 -3.29 11.92 8.43
N ARG A 225 -4.21 12.67 9.03
CA ARG A 225 -4.30 12.80 10.49
C ARG A 225 -4.65 11.48 11.17
N SER A 226 -5.52 10.66 10.57
CA SER A 226 -5.93 9.37 11.15
C SER A 226 -4.80 8.35 11.23
N ARG A 227 -3.71 8.54 10.47
CA ARG A 227 -2.49 7.73 10.66
C ARG A 227 -1.82 7.98 12.01
N GLN A 228 -1.98 9.18 12.57
CA GLN A 228 -1.29 9.60 13.80
C GLN A 228 -2.19 9.58 15.03
N THR A 229 -3.50 9.62 14.83
CA THR A 229 -4.44 9.80 15.95
C THR A 229 -5.71 8.99 15.71
N PRO A 230 -6.04 8.00 16.58
CA PRO A 230 -7.24 7.17 16.44
C PRO A 230 -8.52 7.98 16.38
N SER A 231 -8.60 9.09 17.13
CA SER A 231 -9.78 9.95 17.13
C SER A 231 -10.09 10.56 15.75
N ALA A 232 -9.08 10.74 14.89
CA ALA A 232 -9.28 11.23 13.53
C ALA A 232 -9.89 10.16 12.59
N LEU A 233 -9.94 8.87 12.97
CA LEU A 233 -10.70 7.86 12.21
C LEU A 233 -12.21 8.17 12.18
N ALA A 234 -12.75 8.76 13.25
CA ALA A 234 -14.14 9.20 13.27
C ALA A 234 -14.41 10.32 12.26
N GLU A 235 -13.41 11.16 11.96
CA GLU A 235 -13.49 12.15 10.89
C GLU A 235 -13.53 11.45 9.53
N VAL A 236 -12.59 10.54 9.26
CA VAL A 236 -12.56 9.75 8.01
C VAL A 236 -13.91 9.09 7.75
N ARG A 237 -14.48 8.41 8.76
CA ARG A 237 -15.80 7.78 8.64
C ARG A 237 -16.89 8.78 8.25
N ARG A 238 -16.99 9.91 8.94
CA ARG A 238 -17.98 10.96 8.63
C ARG A 238 -17.80 11.52 7.23
N GLU A 239 -16.56 11.76 6.82
CA GLU A 239 -16.24 12.33 5.50
C GLU A 239 -16.51 11.35 4.35
N VAL A 240 -16.41 10.04 4.58
CA VAL A 240 -16.80 9.00 3.61
C VAL A 240 -18.33 8.81 3.59
N ASP A 241 -18.96 8.74 4.77
CA ASP A 241 -20.41 8.53 4.87
C ASP A 241 -21.22 9.76 4.38
N SER A 242 -20.60 10.94 4.25
CA SER A 242 -21.21 12.10 3.59
C SER A 242 -21.35 11.94 2.07
N VAL A 243 -20.57 11.02 1.45
CA VAL A 243 -20.73 10.64 0.04
C VAL A 243 -21.91 9.68 -0.12
N GLN A 244 -21.97 8.66 0.73
CA GLN A 244 -23.10 7.75 0.83
C GLN A 244 -23.16 7.17 2.25
N PRO A 245 -24.30 7.25 2.95
CA PRO A 245 -24.42 6.70 4.30
C PRO A 245 -24.07 5.21 4.37
N GLY A 246 -23.19 4.84 5.31
CA GLY A 246 -22.75 3.46 5.55
C GLY A 246 -21.69 2.95 4.59
N LEU A 247 -21.19 3.79 3.67
CA LEU A 247 -20.15 3.41 2.73
C LEU A 247 -18.84 3.06 3.45
N TYR A 248 -18.49 3.77 4.52
CA TYR A 248 -17.24 3.50 5.24
C TYR A 248 -17.18 2.07 5.78
N GLU A 249 -18.24 1.67 6.46
CA GLU A 249 -18.37 0.33 7.06
C GLU A 249 -18.39 -0.77 5.99
N LYS A 250 -19.08 -0.50 4.88
CA LYS A 250 -19.12 -1.43 3.75
C LYS A 250 -17.72 -1.70 3.18
N LEU A 251 -16.91 -0.66 3.02
CA LEU A 251 -15.53 -0.77 2.54
C LEU A 251 -14.60 -1.42 3.58
N ALA A 252 -14.81 -1.12 4.87
CA ALA A 252 -14.01 -1.68 5.96
C ALA A 252 -14.18 -3.21 6.14
N ARG A 253 -15.28 -3.79 5.67
CA ARG A 253 -15.52 -5.24 5.77
C ARG A 253 -14.95 -6.05 4.61
N LEU A 254 -14.32 -5.40 3.64
CA LEU A 254 -13.78 -6.07 2.46
C LEU A 254 -12.49 -6.83 2.83
N PRO A 255 -12.38 -8.11 2.48
CA PRO A 255 -11.13 -8.86 2.68
C PRO A 255 -10.02 -8.35 1.74
N LEU A 256 -8.77 -8.71 2.03
CA LEU A 256 -7.60 -8.41 1.20
C LEU A 256 -7.59 -9.30 -0.06
N THR A 257 -8.44 -8.99 -1.04
CA THR A 257 -8.50 -9.68 -2.34
C THR A 257 -8.80 -8.71 -3.49
N GLU A 258 -8.39 -9.07 -4.71
CA GLU A 258 -8.62 -8.27 -5.92
C GLU A 258 -10.11 -8.02 -6.14
N ASP A 259 -10.91 -9.10 -6.08
CA ASP A 259 -12.36 -9.03 -6.25
C ASP A 259 -13.03 -8.14 -5.20
N ALA A 260 -12.58 -8.22 -3.94
CA ALA A 260 -13.12 -7.38 -2.88
C ALA A 260 -12.80 -5.90 -3.12
N PHE A 261 -11.58 -5.56 -3.52
CA PHE A 261 -11.21 -4.19 -3.84
C PHE A 261 -11.94 -3.66 -5.07
N MET A 262 -12.12 -4.48 -6.11
CA MET A 262 -12.94 -4.13 -7.28
C MET A 262 -14.42 -3.93 -6.92
N ASN A 263 -14.97 -4.74 -6.01
CA ASN A 263 -16.32 -4.55 -5.49
C ASN A 263 -16.43 -3.25 -4.67
N GLY A 264 -15.40 -2.91 -3.89
CA GLY A 264 -15.30 -1.64 -3.16
C GLY A 264 -15.29 -0.44 -4.10
N LEU A 265 -14.45 -0.46 -5.14
CA LEU A 265 -14.43 0.57 -6.18
C LEU A 265 -15.79 0.70 -6.87
N GLY A 266 -16.45 -0.41 -7.19
CA GLY A 266 -17.78 -0.39 -7.77
C GLY A 266 -18.86 0.20 -6.86
N ALA A 267 -18.73 0.04 -5.54
CA ALA A 267 -19.61 0.69 -4.59
C ALA A 267 -19.41 2.22 -4.58
N ILE A 268 -18.17 2.68 -4.66
CA ILE A 268 -17.82 4.12 -4.72
C ILE A 268 -18.37 4.75 -6.01
N LEU A 269 -18.16 4.13 -7.17
CA LEU A 269 -18.66 4.65 -8.44
C LEU A 269 -20.19 4.79 -8.46
N LYS A 270 -20.91 3.79 -7.93
CA LYS A 270 -22.38 3.88 -7.78
C LYS A 270 -22.81 5.00 -6.84
N ALA A 271 -22.05 5.25 -5.78
CA ALA A 271 -22.28 6.37 -4.87
C ALA A 271 -22.12 7.71 -5.60
N GLU A 272 -21.09 7.86 -6.42
CA GLU A 272 -20.86 9.06 -7.23
C GLU A 272 -21.97 9.29 -8.26
N GLU A 273 -22.39 8.24 -8.99
CA GLU A 273 -23.49 8.33 -9.96
C GLU A 273 -24.80 8.77 -9.30
N SER A 274 -25.13 8.18 -8.14
CA SER A 274 -26.34 8.52 -7.39
C SER A 274 -26.32 9.97 -6.89
N ALA A 275 -25.14 10.46 -6.47
CA ALA A 275 -24.97 11.83 -6.02
C ALA A 275 -25.07 12.86 -7.16
N VAL A 276 -24.67 12.50 -8.38
CA VAL A 276 -24.84 13.34 -9.57
C VAL A 276 -26.32 13.41 -10.00
N GLN A 277 -27.05 12.31 -9.90
CA GLN A 277 -28.49 12.28 -10.24
C GLN A 277 -29.37 13.07 -9.27
N ALA A 278 -28.90 13.26 -8.03
CA ALA A 278 -29.63 14.00 -6.99
C ALA A 278 -29.34 15.52 -6.99
N ALA A 279 -28.35 15.99 -7.76
CA ALA A 279 -27.93 17.39 -7.84
C ALA A 279 -28.57 18.10 -9.04
#